data_AF-A0A1E3H8P9-F1
#
_entry.id   AF-A0A1E3H8P9-F1
#
_cell.length_a   1.000
_cell.length_b   1.000
_cell.length_c   1.000
_cell.angle_alpha   90.00
_cell.angle_beta   90.00
_cell.angle_gamma   90.00
#
_symmetry.space_group_name_H-M   'P 1'
#
loop_
_entity.id
_entity.type
_entity.pdbx_description
1 polymer ?
#
loop_
_entity_poly.entity_id
_entity_poly.type
_entity_poly.pdbx_seq_one_letter_code
_entity_poly.pdbx_strand_id
1 'polypeptide(L)'
;MDKNFRRNARMTKDSFIKLYHLVKDHPIFYNRSRNPQEDPAFQLYVCLVRLGRRGNGMSHGEVEEKCGVSPGTSLNYTLRTIEAINSVLSDRLSWPNTAERERLRRALGEKSLFGHCVGYVDGTLIELEYRPARTDQSTFYGRKNKYGFNVMAVCDINTRVLYLRTGFTAAVHDQRVLNSCQLVQEPLLFFSPREYIIADCGYTPSDNVIPSFKRTRGQALADNALSQMQTAFNSLVKRQRVVIEHCFGYIKVRFQSLKLLPCQLQSDDNHLNRVALWIRVCFLLHNFLLDEEGDEFWSDIDRPRFNQEAAAEAAEHVQVMAGAEARMTEGDRRGHGVRRMELVREIEELQGYGRNTIYDEGIFDDAF
;
A
#
# COMPACT_ATOMS: atom_id res chain seq x y z
N MET A 1 4.42 11.31 29.55
CA MET A 1 5.46 10.31 29.20
C MET A 1 5.11 9.47 27.98
N ASP A 2 3.84 9.10 27.76
CA ASP A 2 3.46 8.14 26.71
C ASP A 2 3.56 8.68 25.26
N LYS A 3 3.24 9.97 25.05
CA LYS A 3 3.34 10.63 23.74
C LYS A 3 4.74 10.57 23.09
N ASN A 4 5.80 10.63 23.90
CA ASN A 4 7.18 10.54 23.39
C ASN A 4 7.51 9.13 22.88
N PHE A 5 7.02 8.10 23.57
CA PHE A 5 7.19 6.71 23.13
C PHE A 5 6.45 6.49 21.82
N ARG A 6 5.16 6.84 21.77
CA ARG A 6 4.33 6.68 20.57
C ARG A 6 4.89 7.41 19.35
N ARG A 7 5.39 8.63 19.53
CA ARG A 7 6.06 9.39 18.46
C ARG A 7 7.28 8.67 17.88
N ASN A 8 8.02 7.95 18.71
CA ASN A 8 9.25 7.27 18.32
C ASN A 8 8.99 5.86 17.79
N ALA A 9 8.26 5.04 18.56
CA ALA A 9 7.96 3.65 18.23
C ALA A 9 6.83 3.51 17.20
N ARG A 10 6.09 4.59 16.90
CA ARG A 10 4.97 4.62 15.94
C ARG A 10 3.81 3.69 16.30
N MET A 11 3.69 3.36 17.59
CA MET A 11 2.64 2.56 18.20
C MET A 11 2.55 2.88 19.70
N THR A 12 1.44 2.51 20.34
CA THR A 12 1.28 2.59 21.80
C THR A 12 2.26 1.64 22.52
N LYS A 13 2.46 1.85 23.82
CA LYS A 13 3.25 0.91 24.63
C LYS A 13 2.62 -0.47 24.72
N ASP A 14 1.29 -0.55 24.74
CA ASP A 14 0.59 -1.83 24.83
C ASP A 14 0.79 -2.64 23.55
N SER A 15 0.60 -2.03 22.37
CA SER A 15 0.93 -2.66 21.08
C SER A 15 2.40 -3.08 20.99
N PHE A 16 3.30 -2.24 21.51
CA PHE A 16 4.73 -2.58 21.56
C PHE A 16 5.00 -3.80 22.44
N ILE A 17 4.40 -3.88 23.64
CA ILE A 17 4.57 -5.01 24.54
C ILE A 17 4.01 -6.30 23.90
N LYS A 18 2.85 -6.22 23.25
CA LYS A 18 2.27 -7.34 22.51
C LYS A 18 3.21 -7.79 21.38
N LEU A 19 3.71 -6.87 20.56
CA LEU A 19 4.66 -7.18 19.50
C LEU A 19 5.97 -7.77 20.05
N TYR A 20 6.50 -7.21 21.14
CA TYR A 20 7.67 -7.73 21.84
C TYR A 20 7.45 -9.18 22.26
N HIS A 21 6.31 -9.51 22.86
CA HIS A 21 6.00 -10.88 23.26
C HIS A 21 5.92 -11.85 22.08
N LEU A 22 5.52 -11.38 20.89
CA LEU A 22 5.53 -12.20 19.68
C LEU A 22 6.96 -12.46 19.16
N VAL A 23 7.86 -11.47 19.25
CA VAL A 23 9.20 -11.56 18.62
C VAL A 23 10.31 -12.00 19.57
N LYS A 24 10.18 -11.82 20.89
CA LYS A 24 11.30 -11.91 21.84
C LYS A 24 12.05 -13.23 21.78
N ASP A 25 11.34 -14.35 21.60
CA ASP A 25 11.91 -15.70 21.63
C ASP A 25 12.43 -16.14 20.24
N HIS A 26 12.38 -15.26 19.23
CA HIS A 26 12.84 -15.57 17.89
C HIS A 26 14.36 -15.87 17.89
N PRO A 27 14.82 -17.01 17.31
CA PRO A 27 16.21 -17.45 17.39
C PRO A 27 17.24 -16.41 16.91
N ILE A 28 16.85 -15.49 16.02
CA ILE A 28 17.75 -14.48 15.45
C ILE A 28 18.34 -13.51 16.47
N PHE A 29 17.65 -13.29 17.59
CA PHE A 29 18.11 -12.43 18.68
C PHE A 29 19.12 -13.13 19.60
N TYR A 30 19.35 -14.42 19.41
CA TYR A 30 20.23 -15.20 20.26
C TYR A 30 21.42 -15.69 19.44
N ASN A 31 22.61 -15.59 20.02
CA ASN A 31 23.81 -16.18 19.42
C ASN A 31 24.46 -17.13 20.43
N ARG A 32 25.33 -18.02 19.93
CA ARG A 32 26.15 -18.91 20.79
C ARG A 32 27.52 -18.31 21.09
N SER A 33 27.64 -16.98 21.04
CA SER A 33 28.92 -16.29 21.25
C SER A 33 29.14 -15.98 22.72
N ARG A 34 30.37 -15.60 23.08
CA ARG A 34 30.71 -15.15 24.44
C ARG A 34 30.19 -13.74 24.75
N ASN A 35 29.75 -13.00 23.73
CA ASN A 35 29.20 -11.66 23.88
C ASN A 35 27.66 -11.77 23.80
N PRO A 36 26.94 -11.51 24.91
CA PRO A 36 25.48 -11.57 24.88
C PRO A 36 24.94 -10.58 23.85
N GLN A 37 23.89 -10.97 23.12
CA GLN A 37 23.15 -10.01 22.33
C GLN A 37 22.40 -9.05 23.24
N GLU A 38 22.16 -7.84 22.74
CA GLU A 38 21.32 -6.86 23.38
C GLU A 38 19.86 -7.33 23.47
N ASP A 39 19.12 -6.81 24.46
CA ASP A 39 17.74 -7.20 24.72
C ASP A 39 16.85 -7.03 23.46
N PRO A 40 16.03 -8.04 23.08
CA PRO A 40 15.15 -7.95 21.93
C PRO A 40 14.18 -6.74 21.98
N ALA A 41 13.76 -6.31 23.17
CA ALA A 41 12.91 -5.12 23.34
C ALA A 41 13.63 -3.85 22.87
N PHE A 42 14.91 -3.71 23.21
CA PHE A 42 15.69 -2.55 22.78
C PHE A 42 15.99 -2.61 21.28
N GLN A 43 16.33 -3.78 20.74
CA GLN A 43 16.49 -3.96 19.29
C GLN A 43 15.18 -3.62 18.54
N LEU A 44 14.03 -4.07 19.06
CA LEU A 44 12.71 -3.74 18.54
C LEU A 44 12.44 -2.23 18.56
N TYR A 45 12.71 -1.56 19.68
CA TYR A 45 12.55 -0.12 19.79
C TYR A 45 13.42 0.65 18.78
N VAL A 46 14.69 0.29 18.64
CA VAL A 46 15.60 0.89 17.65
C VAL A 46 15.08 0.67 16.22
N CYS A 47 14.61 -0.54 15.92
CA CYS A 47 14.00 -0.85 14.62
C CYS A 47 12.81 0.07 14.34
N LEU A 48 11.85 0.17 15.27
CA LEU A 48 10.65 1.00 15.09
C LEU A 48 10.97 2.49 14.92
N VAL A 49 11.95 3.00 15.68
CA VAL A 49 12.47 4.37 15.49
C VAL A 49 12.98 4.57 14.07
N ARG A 50 13.68 3.57 13.52
CA ARG A 50 14.21 3.59 12.16
C ARG A 50 13.12 3.46 11.09
N LEU A 51 12.12 2.60 11.28
CA LEU A 51 10.98 2.51 10.35
C LEU A 51 10.18 3.83 10.32
N GLY A 52 10.08 4.48 11.47
CA GLY A 52 9.29 5.68 11.70
C GLY A 52 9.88 6.99 11.18
N ARG A 53 11.07 7.02 10.58
CA ARG A 53 11.74 8.29 10.21
C ARG A 53 12.25 8.30 8.78
N ARG A 54 12.55 9.51 8.27
CA ARG A 54 13.09 9.75 6.92
C ARG A 54 14.16 10.85 6.91
N GLY A 55 14.99 10.88 5.87
CA GLY A 55 15.99 11.94 5.61
C GLY A 55 16.99 12.13 6.76
N ASN A 56 17.29 13.37 7.13
CA ASN A 56 18.16 13.69 8.28
C ASN A 56 17.71 13.03 9.60
N GLY A 57 16.41 12.77 9.73
CA GLY A 57 15.81 12.01 10.84
C GLY A 57 16.30 10.57 10.98
N MET A 58 16.82 10.02 9.88
CA MET A 58 17.43 8.70 9.72
C MET A 58 18.95 8.74 9.57
N SER A 59 19.53 9.93 9.60
CA SER A 59 20.99 10.07 9.60
C SER A 59 21.56 9.29 10.79
N HIS A 60 22.71 8.69 10.55
CA HIS A 60 23.47 7.93 11.55
C HIS A 60 23.58 8.67 12.89
N GLY A 61 23.79 9.99 12.86
CA GLY A 61 23.87 10.83 14.05
C GLY A 61 22.57 10.97 14.84
N GLU A 62 21.40 11.03 14.21
CA GLU A 62 20.12 11.22 14.93
C GLU A 62 19.60 9.94 15.61
N VAL A 63 19.86 8.78 15.02
CA VAL A 63 19.54 7.48 15.66
C VAL A 63 20.55 7.21 16.77
N GLU A 64 21.82 7.54 16.56
CA GLU A 64 22.88 7.46 17.56
C GLU A 64 22.63 8.41 18.74
N GLU A 65 22.25 9.67 18.51
CA GLU A 65 21.93 10.63 19.58
C GLU A 65 20.74 10.17 20.42
N LYS A 66 19.70 9.59 19.80
CA LYS A 66 18.47 9.24 20.51
C LYS A 66 18.47 7.86 21.14
N CYS A 67 19.19 6.92 20.56
CA CYS A 67 19.23 5.54 21.05
C CYS A 67 20.60 5.19 21.66
N GLY A 68 21.63 6.04 21.52
CA GLY A 68 22.97 5.76 22.03
C GLY A 68 23.67 4.60 21.33
N VAL A 69 23.30 4.28 20.08
CA VAL A 69 23.84 3.13 19.34
C VAL A 69 24.56 3.55 18.06
N SER A 70 25.68 2.90 17.78
CA SER A 70 26.43 3.13 16.55
C SER A 70 25.61 2.78 15.29
N PRO A 71 25.92 3.38 14.14
CA PRO A 71 25.28 3.10 12.86
C PRO A 71 25.18 1.61 12.50
N GLY A 72 26.31 0.89 12.58
CA GLY A 72 26.37 -0.53 12.25
C GLY A 72 25.54 -1.38 13.21
N THR A 73 25.56 -1.05 14.50
CA THR A 73 24.73 -1.71 15.52
C THR A 73 23.24 -1.50 15.24
N SER A 74 22.83 -0.25 14.97
CA SER A 74 21.45 0.09 14.65
C SER A 74 20.92 -0.67 13.43
N LEU A 75 21.77 -0.84 12.40
CA LEU A 75 21.44 -1.60 11.21
C LEU A 75 21.24 -3.08 11.55
N ASN A 76 22.16 -3.68 12.29
CA ASN A 76 22.05 -5.08 12.70
C ASN A 76 20.80 -5.33 13.54
N TYR A 77 20.48 -4.46 14.50
CA TYR A 77 19.26 -4.57 15.31
C TYR A 77 18.00 -4.52 14.45
N THR A 78 17.96 -3.60 13.49
CA THR A 78 16.83 -3.50 12.56
C THR A 78 16.72 -4.73 11.68
N LEU A 79 17.80 -5.20 11.07
CA LEU A 79 17.77 -6.36 10.18
C LEU A 79 17.31 -7.63 10.91
N ARG A 80 17.75 -7.84 12.16
CA ARG A 80 17.26 -8.95 13.00
C ARG A 80 15.79 -8.81 13.34
N THR A 81 15.38 -7.59 13.69
CA THR A 81 14.01 -7.31 14.10
C THR A 81 13.03 -7.44 12.94
N ILE A 82 13.34 -6.91 11.75
CA ILE A 82 12.46 -7.04 10.58
C ILE A 82 12.29 -8.51 10.17
N GLU A 83 13.34 -9.33 10.29
CA GLU A 83 13.25 -10.76 10.02
C GLU A 83 12.32 -11.46 11.03
N ALA A 84 12.49 -11.17 12.33
CA ALA A 84 11.63 -11.70 13.37
C ALA A 84 10.16 -11.26 13.19
N ILE A 85 9.92 -9.98 12.91
CA ILE A 85 8.56 -9.45 12.65
C ILE A 85 7.96 -10.13 11.41
N ASN A 86 8.72 -10.25 10.32
CA ASN A 86 8.23 -10.89 9.10
C ASN A 86 7.85 -12.36 9.33
N SER A 87 8.61 -13.08 10.18
CA SER A 87 8.28 -14.45 10.55
C SER A 87 6.97 -14.52 11.34
N VAL A 88 6.86 -13.76 12.44
CA VAL A 88 5.76 -13.93 13.41
C VAL A 88 4.46 -13.25 13.00
N LEU A 89 4.51 -12.25 12.12
CA LEU A 89 3.33 -11.55 11.61
C LEU A 89 2.94 -11.98 10.18
N SER A 90 3.57 -13.00 9.62
CA SER A 90 3.38 -13.40 8.21
C SER A 90 1.91 -13.68 7.84
N ASP A 91 1.10 -14.12 8.80
CA ASP A 91 -0.33 -14.39 8.70
C ASP A 91 -1.21 -13.12 8.71
N ARG A 92 -0.68 -11.98 9.16
CA ARG A 92 -1.41 -10.70 9.20
C ARG A 92 -1.61 -10.08 7.84
N LEU A 93 -0.95 -10.58 6.80
CA LEU A 93 -1.12 -10.16 5.42
C LEU A 93 -1.42 -11.39 4.57
N SER A 94 -2.69 -11.73 4.51
CA SER A 94 -3.23 -12.83 3.73
C SER A 94 -4.48 -12.40 3.00
N TRP A 95 -4.75 -13.05 1.87
CA TRP A 95 -6.01 -12.86 1.19
C TRP A 95 -7.16 -13.36 2.07
N PRO A 96 -8.25 -12.60 2.22
CA PRO A 96 -9.36 -12.97 3.09
C PRO A 96 -10.03 -14.25 2.61
N ASN A 97 -10.46 -15.09 3.54
CA ASN A 97 -11.26 -16.27 3.22
C ASN A 97 -12.69 -15.87 2.78
N THR A 98 -13.48 -16.84 2.31
CA THR A 98 -14.83 -16.59 1.79
C THR A 98 -15.76 -15.92 2.79
N ALA A 99 -15.67 -16.27 4.08
CA ALA A 99 -16.52 -15.65 5.11
C ALA A 99 -16.10 -14.20 5.41
N GLU A 100 -14.80 -13.91 5.37
CA GLU A 100 -14.27 -12.54 5.51
C GLU A 100 -14.66 -11.67 4.32
N ARG A 101 -14.53 -12.17 3.09
CA ARG A 101 -14.96 -11.46 1.87
C ARG A 101 -16.45 -11.15 1.88
N GLU A 102 -17.28 -12.09 2.35
CA GLU A 102 -18.71 -11.85 2.52
C GLU A 102 -19.01 -10.75 3.55
N ARG A 103 -18.23 -10.65 4.63
CA ARG A 103 -18.36 -9.53 5.59
C ARG A 103 -17.99 -8.19 4.95
N LEU A 104 -16.91 -8.14 4.16
CA LEU A 104 -16.51 -6.94 3.43
C LEU A 104 -17.61 -6.46 2.47
N ARG A 105 -18.20 -7.40 1.72
CA ARG A 105 -19.33 -7.12 0.82
C ARG A 105 -20.56 -6.60 1.56
N ARG A 106 -20.87 -7.15 2.73
CA ARG A 106 -21.98 -6.66 3.57
C ARG A 106 -21.74 -5.26 4.08
N ALA A 107 -20.50 -4.93 4.48
CA ALA A 107 -20.12 -3.58 4.90
C ALA A 107 -20.27 -2.55 3.76
N LEU A 108 -20.02 -2.96 2.51
CA LEU A 108 -20.28 -2.15 1.32
C LEU A 108 -21.77 -2.03 0.95
N GLY A 109 -22.63 -2.81 1.60
CA GLY A 109 -24.04 -2.96 1.26
C GLY A 109 -24.26 -3.91 0.08
N GLU A 110 -24.97 -5.02 0.32
CA GLU A 110 -25.23 -6.06 -0.71
C GLU A 110 -25.96 -5.54 -1.96
N LYS A 111 -26.70 -4.43 -1.83
CA LYS A 111 -27.42 -3.76 -2.91
C LYS A 111 -26.67 -2.58 -3.52
N SER A 112 -25.45 -2.27 -3.04
CA SER A 112 -24.65 -1.22 -3.64
C SER A 112 -24.14 -1.66 -5.00
N LEU A 113 -23.91 -0.69 -5.90
CA LEU A 113 -23.34 -0.94 -7.23
C LEU A 113 -22.01 -1.73 -7.13
N PHE A 114 -21.25 -1.54 -6.06
CA PHE A 114 -19.98 -2.23 -5.84
C PHE A 114 -20.09 -3.36 -4.79
N GLY A 115 -21.28 -3.91 -4.57
CA GLY A 115 -21.53 -4.92 -3.54
C GLY A 115 -20.76 -6.23 -3.71
N HIS A 116 -20.13 -6.47 -4.87
CA HIS A 116 -19.22 -7.61 -5.11
C HIS A 116 -17.73 -7.23 -5.09
N CYS A 117 -17.40 -5.97 -4.80
CA CYS A 117 -16.02 -5.56 -4.60
C CYS A 117 -15.48 -6.17 -3.31
N VAL A 118 -14.27 -6.75 -3.37
CA VAL A 118 -13.58 -7.32 -2.21
C VAL A 118 -12.26 -6.62 -1.91
N GLY A 119 -11.90 -5.60 -2.68
CA GLY A 119 -10.73 -4.78 -2.41
C GLY A 119 -10.39 -3.77 -3.51
N TYR A 120 -9.41 -2.93 -3.21
CA TYR A 120 -8.95 -1.84 -4.05
C TYR A 120 -7.47 -2.01 -4.31
N VAL A 121 -7.05 -1.97 -5.58
CA VAL A 121 -5.66 -2.20 -5.99
C VAL A 121 -5.03 -0.95 -6.58
N ASP A 122 -3.83 -0.66 -6.13
CA ASP A 122 -2.99 0.36 -6.76
C ASP A 122 -1.50 0.14 -6.50
N GLY A 123 -0.66 0.81 -7.29
CA GLY A 123 0.79 0.89 -7.12
C GLY A 123 1.19 2.09 -6.25
N THR A 124 2.32 1.97 -5.56
CA THR A 124 2.94 3.09 -4.84
C THR A 124 4.44 3.09 -5.00
N LEU A 125 5.01 4.27 -5.20
CA LEU A 125 6.45 4.47 -5.26
C LEU A 125 7.03 4.57 -3.85
N ILE A 126 8.05 3.76 -3.56
CA ILE A 126 8.93 3.91 -2.41
C ILE A 126 10.23 4.53 -2.90
N GLU A 127 10.41 5.83 -2.65
CA GLU A 127 11.58 6.60 -3.11
C GLU A 127 12.84 6.20 -2.32
N LEU A 128 13.96 6.08 -3.02
CA LEU A 128 15.28 5.91 -2.42
C LEU A 128 15.90 7.27 -2.16
N GLU A 129 16.51 7.43 -0.98
CA GLU A 129 17.27 8.64 -0.64
C GLU A 129 18.49 8.82 -1.53
N TYR A 130 19.14 7.71 -1.89
CA TYR A 130 20.37 7.71 -2.64
C TYR A 130 20.19 7.05 -4.00
N ARG A 131 20.90 7.58 -4.99
CA ARG A 131 21.07 6.91 -6.27
C ARG A 131 21.72 5.53 -6.05
N PRO A 132 21.16 4.43 -6.60
CA PRO A 132 21.77 3.11 -6.49
C PRO A 132 23.21 3.10 -7.02
N ALA A 133 24.15 2.58 -6.23
CA ALA A 133 25.53 2.35 -6.64
C ALA A 133 25.64 0.97 -7.33
N ARG A 134 24.88 0.80 -8.43
CA ARG A 134 24.78 -0.44 -9.21
C ARG A 134 24.82 -0.14 -10.71
N THR A 135 25.18 -1.13 -11.52
CA THR A 135 25.21 -1.02 -12.98
C THR A 135 23.81 -0.91 -13.58
N ASP A 136 22.81 -1.56 -12.97
CA ASP A 136 21.40 -1.59 -13.36
C ASP A 136 20.56 -0.44 -12.78
N GLN A 137 21.20 0.60 -12.23
CA GLN A 137 20.55 1.75 -11.57
C GLN A 137 19.43 2.43 -12.38
N SER A 138 19.49 2.38 -13.71
CA SER A 138 18.45 2.96 -14.59
C SER A 138 17.10 2.27 -14.42
N THR A 139 17.08 0.99 -14.04
CA THR A 139 15.85 0.25 -13.76
C THR A 139 15.13 0.75 -12.52
N PHE A 140 15.86 1.38 -11.59
CA PHE A 140 15.31 2.00 -10.38
C PHE A 140 14.77 3.40 -10.63
N TYR A 141 15.05 4.00 -11.78
CA TYR A 141 14.58 5.35 -12.11
C TYR A 141 13.18 5.29 -12.73
N GLY A 142 12.19 5.71 -11.95
CA GLY A 142 10.78 5.59 -12.31
C GLY A 142 10.19 6.81 -13.01
N ARG A 143 8.90 6.69 -13.35
CA ARG A 143 8.10 7.71 -14.06
C ARG A 143 7.99 9.05 -13.29
N LYS A 144 8.24 9.05 -11.98
CA LYS A 144 8.26 10.25 -11.12
C LYS A 144 9.61 11.01 -11.13
N ASN A 145 10.55 10.66 -12.01
CA ASN A 145 11.91 11.20 -12.00
C ASN A 145 12.66 10.95 -10.67
N LYS A 146 12.35 9.82 -10.04
CA LYS A 146 12.89 9.41 -8.74
C LYS A 146 13.43 7.99 -8.83
N TYR A 147 14.49 7.72 -8.07
CA TYR A 147 14.97 6.35 -7.86
C TYR A 147 14.10 5.67 -6.79
N GLY A 148 13.73 4.41 -6.97
CA GLY A 148 12.89 3.73 -6.01
C GLY A 148 12.42 2.34 -6.39
N PHE A 149 11.42 1.87 -5.65
CA PHE A 149 10.72 0.61 -5.87
C PHE A 149 9.25 0.87 -6.17
N ASN A 150 8.69 0.06 -7.07
CA ASN A 150 7.25 -0.02 -7.26
C ASN A 150 6.68 -1.14 -6.38
N VAL A 151 5.74 -0.78 -5.51
CA VAL A 151 5.05 -1.69 -4.60
C VAL A 151 3.58 -1.67 -4.94
N MET A 152 3.00 -2.82 -5.25
CA MET A 152 1.55 -2.93 -5.46
C MET A 152 0.90 -3.55 -4.24
N ALA A 153 -0.24 -3.02 -3.82
CA ALA A 153 -1.03 -3.61 -2.75
C ALA A 153 -2.52 -3.64 -3.11
N VAL A 154 -3.23 -4.58 -2.48
CA VAL A 154 -4.69 -4.60 -2.42
C VAL A 154 -5.10 -4.33 -0.98
N CYS A 155 -6.02 -3.41 -0.73
CA CYS A 155 -6.62 -3.20 0.59
C CYS A 155 -8.14 -3.38 0.58
N ASP A 156 -8.73 -3.65 1.74
CA ASP A 156 -10.18 -3.61 1.93
C ASP A 156 -10.69 -2.18 2.23
N ILE A 157 -11.99 -2.05 2.48
CA ILE A 157 -12.66 -0.78 2.84
C ILE A 157 -12.13 -0.16 4.13
N ASN A 158 -11.57 -0.96 5.04
CA ASN A 158 -11.00 -0.52 6.31
C ASN A 158 -9.50 -0.23 6.21
N THR A 159 -8.96 -0.13 4.99
CA THR A 159 -7.53 0.07 4.72
C THR A 159 -6.63 -1.07 5.21
N ARG A 160 -7.17 -2.25 5.49
CA ARG A 160 -6.38 -3.45 5.79
C ARG A 160 -5.77 -3.97 4.49
N VAL A 161 -4.46 -4.24 4.51
CA VAL A 161 -3.74 -4.77 3.35
C VAL A 161 -4.02 -6.27 3.21
N LEU A 162 -4.62 -6.68 2.10
CA LEU A 162 -4.99 -8.07 1.82
C LEU A 162 -3.93 -8.79 0.97
N TYR A 163 -3.24 -8.05 0.12
CA TYR A 163 -2.23 -8.58 -0.78
C TYR A 163 -1.13 -7.54 -0.99
N LEU A 164 0.11 -7.99 -1.08
CA LEU A 164 1.27 -7.12 -1.27
C LEU A 164 2.26 -7.75 -2.24
N ARG A 165 2.67 -6.98 -3.23
CA ARG A 165 3.74 -7.34 -4.16
C ARG A 165 4.88 -6.33 -4.09
N THR A 166 6.00 -6.78 -3.54
CA THR A 166 7.28 -6.05 -3.48
C THR A 166 8.28 -6.63 -4.48
N GLY A 167 9.46 -6.00 -4.59
CA GLY A 167 10.59 -6.53 -5.38
C GLY A 167 10.67 -6.01 -6.82
N PHE A 168 9.83 -5.04 -7.18
CA PHE A 168 9.90 -4.37 -8.48
C PHE A 168 10.55 -3.00 -8.35
N THR A 169 11.38 -2.65 -9.32
CA THR A 169 12.01 -1.33 -9.41
C THR A 169 11.03 -0.29 -9.94
N ALA A 170 11.27 1.00 -9.69
CA ALA A 170 10.32 2.06 -10.03
C ALA A 170 10.05 2.24 -11.54
N ALA A 171 10.89 1.71 -12.43
CA ALA A 171 10.64 1.73 -13.87
C ALA A 171 9.54 0.75 -14.31
N VAL A 172 9.27 -0.28 -13.51
CA VAL A 172 8.28 -1.32 -13.85
C VAL A 172 6.87 -0.74 -13.73
N HIS A 173 6.06 -0.93 -14.77
CA HIS A 173 4.67 -0.47 -14.79
C HIS A 173 3.77 -1.31 -13.90
N ASP A 174 2.77 -0.67 -13.28
CA ASP A 174 1.86 -1.31 -12.34
C ASP A 174 1.15 -2.53 -12.94
N GLN A 175 0.75 -2.45 -14.22
CA GLN A 175 0.17 -3.60 -14.93
C GLN A 175 1.12 -4.80 -14.98
N ARG A 176 2.43 -4.57 -15.16
CA ARG A 176 3.43 -5.64 -15.19
C ARG A 176 3.65 -6.23 -13.79
N VAL A 177 3.58 -5.41 -12.75
CA VAL A 177 3.59 -5.87 -11.36
C VAL A 177 2.36 -6.74 -11.10
N LEU A 178 1.16 -6.29 -11.50
CA LEU A 178 -0.08 -7.04 -11.36
C LEU A 178 -0.03 -8.38 -12.07
N ASN A 179 0.43 -8.44 -13.34
CA ASN A 179 0.58 -9.67 -14.10
C ASN A 179 1.52 -10.71 -13.44
N SER A 180 2.41 -10.28 -12.55
CA SER A 180 3.28 -11.17 -11.77
C SER A 180 2.60 -11.77 -10.53
N CYS A 181 1.39 -11.34 -10.21
CA CYS A 181 0.69 -11.71 -8.99
C CYS A 181 -0.18 -12.93 -9.19
N GLN A 182 -0.18 -13.81 -8.19
CA GLN A 182 -0.98 -15.02 -8.21
C GLN A 182 -2.48 -14.71 -8.27
N LEU A 183 -2.90 -13.57 -7.75
CA LEU A 183 -4.30 -13.11 -7.78
C LEU A 183 -4.87 -12.97 -9.22
N VAL A 184 -4.02 -12.71 -10.22
CA VAL A 184 -4.46 -12.66 -11.64
C VAL A 184 -4.03 -13.87 -12.44
N GLN A 185 -3.03 -14.63 -11.98
CA GLN A 185 -2.60 -15.88 -12.63
C GLN A 185 -3.54 -17.05 -12.27
N GLU A 186 -4.07 -17.04 -11.05
CA GLU A 186 -4.92 -18.10 -10.48
C GLU A 186 -6.16 -17.50 -9.78
N PRO A 187 -7.00 -16.72 -10.49
CA PRO A 187 -8.08 -15.93 -9.86
C PRO A 187 -9.09 -16.77 -9.07
N LEU A 188 -9.29 -18.04 -9.42
CA LEU A 188 -10.20 -18.95 -8.70
C LEU A 188 -9.77 -19.27 -7.27
N LEU A 189 -8.50 -19.07 -6.92
CA LEU A 189 -8.02 -19.20 -5.54
C LEU A 189 -8.35 -17.98 -4.67
N PHE A 190 -8.62 -16.84 -5.30
CA PHE A 190 -8.77 -15.56 -4.63
C PHE A 190 -10.23 -15.06 -4.68
N PHE A 191 -10.93 -15.28 -5.78
CA PHE A 191 -12.25 -14.72 -6.03
C PHE A 191 -13.31 -15.82 -6.11
N SER A 192 -14.40 -15.64 -5.35
CA SER A 192 -15.65 -16.34 -5.60
C SER A 192 -16.37 -15.76 -6.83
N PRO A 193 -17.35 -16.46 -7.41
CA PRO A 193 -18.08 -15.96 -8.57
C PRO A 193 -18.60 -14.53 -8.36
N ARG A 194 -18.39 -13.68 -9.36
CA ARG A 194 -18.75 -12.25 -9.40
C ARG A 194 -17.88 -11.32 -8.54
N GLU A 195 -16.98 -11.84 -7.68
CA GLU A 195 -16.09 -10.98 -6.89
C GLU A 195 -14.97 -10.36 -7.73
N TYR A 196 -14.61 -9.12 -7.40
CA TYR A 196 -13.57 -8.38 -8.09
C TYR A 196 -12.88 -7.35 -7.19
N ILE A 197 -11.74 -6.83 -7.66
CA ILE A 197 -11.08 -5.63 -7.14
C ILE A 197 -11.24 -4.45 -8.08
N ILE A 198 -11.28 -3.25 -7.52
CA ILE A 198 -11.32 -1.99 -8.28
C ILE A 198 -9.90 -1.45 -8.45
N ALA A 199 -9.58 -1.00 -9.66
CA ALA A 199 -8.23 -0.59 -10.07
C ALA A 199 -8.20 0.79 -10.73
N ASP A 200 -7.01 1.38 -10.83
CA ASP A 200 -6.80 2.58 -11.65
C ASP A 200 -7.07 2.33 -13.14
N CYS A 201 -7.31 3.40 -13.89
CA CYS A 201 -7.42 3.32 -15.34
C CYS A 201 -6.19 2.67 -15.97
N GLY A 202 -4.99 2.82 -15.40
CA GLY A 202 -3.73 2.23 -15.87
C GLY A 202 -3.76 0.72 -16.15
N TYR A 203 -4.65 -0.03 -15.49
CA TYR A 203 -4.72 -1.47 -15.56
C TYR A 203 -5.59 -2.02 -16.70
N THR A 204 -5.29 -3.24 -17.14
CA THR A 204 -6.05 -3.99 -18.14
C THR A 204 -7.31 -4.60 -17.48
N PRO A 205 -8.50 -4.38 -18.04
CA PRO A 205 -9.74 -4.89 -17.46
C PRO A 205 -9.87 -6.42 -17.59
N SER A 206 -10.38 -7.05 -16.55
CA SER A 206 -10.79 -8.47 -16.52
C SER A 206 -12.06 -8.63 -15.68
N ASP A 207 -12.57 -9.85 -15.52
CA ASP A 207 -13.75 -10.09 -14.68
C ASP A 207 -13.48 -9.88 -13.19
N ASN A 208 -12.22 -10.02 -12.74
CA ASN A 208 -11.81 -9.81 -11.35
C ASN A 208 -11.07 -8.48 -11.14
N VAL A 209 -10.72 -7.74 -12.19
CA VAL A 209 -10.02 -6.44 -12.09
C VAL A 209 -10.80 -5.40 -12.87
N ILE A 210 -11.38 -4.44 -12.15
CA ILE A 210 -12.28 -3.42 -12.69
C ILE A 210 -11.59 -2.05 -12.67
N PRO A 211 -10.90 -1.66 -13.77
CA PRO A 211 -10.28 -0.36 -13.89
C PRO A 211 -11.28 0.71 -14.38
N SER A 212 -11.01 1.97 -14.02
CA SER A 212 -11.63 3.14 -14.66
C SER A 212 -11.42 3.14 -16.18
N PHE A 213 -12.32 3.78 -16.93
CA PHE A 213 -12.13 4.03 -18.36
C PHE A 213 -11.04 5.06 -18.60
N LYS A 214 -10.09 4.76 -19.50
CA LYS A 214 -9.09 5.73 -19.98
C LYS A 214 -9.72 6.68 -21.00
N ARG A 215 -9.26 7.93 -21.03
CA ARG A 215 -9.50 8.81 -22.18
C ARG A 215 -8.53 8.40 -23.29
N THR A 216 -9.04 8.06 -24.47
CA THR A 216 -8.18 7.82 -25.64
C THR A 216 -7.54 9.16 -26.04
N ARG A 217 -6.25 9.18 -26.39
CA ARG A 217 -5.60 10.36 -27.01
C ARG A 217 -5.26 10.01 -28.45
N GLY A 218 -5.69 10.86 -29.39
CA GLY A 218 -5.32 10.77 -30.80
C GLY A 218 -6.46 10.92 -31.81
N GLN A 219 -7.72 10.81 -31.39
CA GLN A 219 -8.87 11.15 -32.24
C GLN A 219 -9.31 12.60 -31.98
N ALA A 220 -10.13 13.18 -32.86
CA ALA A 220 -10.62 14.55 -32.68
C ALA A 220 -11.24 14.72 -31.27
N LEU A 221 -11.19 15.91 -30.68
CA LEU A 221 -11.65 16.15 -29.29
C LEU A 221 -13.06 15.61 -28.97
N ALA A 222 -13.93 15.48 -29.98
CA ALA A 222 -15.26 14.88 -29.85
C ALA A 222 -15.23 13.34 -29.70
N ASP A 223 -14.32 12.64 -30.36
CA ASP A 223 -14.23 11.17 -30.38
C ASP A 223 -13.42 10.60 -29.19
N ASN A 224 -12.63 11.45 -28.52
CA ASN A 224 -11.88 11.11 -27.30
C ASN A 224 -12.69 11.35 -26.00
N ALA A 225 -13.94 11.85 -26.11
CA ALA A 225 -14.77 12.10 -24.94
C ALA A 225 -15.28 10.77 -24.36
N LEU A 226 -15.10 10.58 -23.05
CA LEU A 226 -15.81 9.51 -22.34
C LEU A 226 -17.31 9.74 -22.49
N SER A 227 -18.07 8.66 -22.69
CA SER A 227 -19.52 8.78 -22.66
C SER A 227 -19.98 9.30 -21.30
N GLN A 228 -21.20 9.85 -21.23
CA GLN A 228 -21.78 10.30 -19.96
C GLN A 228 -21.76 9.17 -18.92
N MET A 229 -22.09 7.94 -19.34
CA MET A 229 -22.08 6.76 -18.47
C MET A 229 -20.66 6.37 -18.02
N GLN A 230 -19.67 6.42 -18.92
CA GLN A 230 -18.27 6.16 -18.55
C GLN A 230 -17.74 7.23 -17.58
N THR A 231 -18.17 8.48 -17.73
CA THR A 231 -17.81 9.58 -16.83
C THR A 231 -18.46 9.40 -15.45
N ALA A 232 -19.73 9.00 -15.40
CA ALA A 232 -20.42 8.63 -14.17
C ALA A 232 -19.72 7.45 -13.48
N PHE A 233 -19.45 6.37 -14.21
CA PHE A 233 -18.72 5.20 -13.71
C PHE A 233 -17.36 5.58 -13.14
N ASN A 234 -16.54 6.35 -13.87
CA ASN A 234 -15.24 6.79 -13.40
C ASN A 234 -15.33 7.64 -12.13
N SER A 235 -16.38 8.46 -12.01
CA SER A 235 -16.60 9.27 -10.81
C SER A 235 -16.90 8.40 -9.59
N LEU A 236 -17.69 7.34 -9.77
CA LEU A 236 -18.00 6.37 -8.73
C LEU A 236 -16.78 5.52 -8.34
N VAL A 237 -16.05 4.98 -9.33
CA VAL A 237 -14.80 4.24 -9.10
C VAL A 237 -13.75 5.10 -8.42
N LYS A 238 -13.64 6.39 -8.78
CA LYS A 238 -12.70 7.31 -8.13
C LYS A 238 -12.99 7.44 -6.63
N ARG A 239 -14.26 7.56 -6.22
CA ARG A 239 -14.65 7.62 -4.80
C ARG A 239 -14.24 6.35 -4.05
N GLN A 240 -14.43 5.19 -4.68
CA GLN A 240 -14.03 3.90 -4.13
C GLN A 240 -12.50 3.78 -3.97
N ARG A 241 -11.72 4.29 -4.93
CA ARG A 241 -10.26 4.22 -4.91
C ARG A 241 -9.58 5.10 -3.88
N VAL A 242 -10.26 6.11 -3.33
CA VAL A 242 -9.71 6.94 -2.25
C VAL A 242 -9.23 6.06 -1.08
N VAL A 243 -9.86 4.91 -0.86
CA VAL A 243 -9.49 3.96 0.20
C VAL A 243 -8.05 3.43 0.07
N ILE A 244 -7.61 3.00 -1.13
CA ILE A 244 -6.24 2.49 -1.31
C ILE A 244 -5.21 3.62 -1.25
N GLU A 245 -5.58 4.82 -1.70
CA GLU A 245 -4.75 6.01 -1.56
C GLU A 245 -4.56 6.38 -0.07
N HIS A 246 -5.63 6.33 0.73
CA HIS A 246 -5.59 6.50 2.18
C HIS A 246 -4.76 5.41 2.85
N CYS A 247 -4.94 4.14 2.48
CA CYS A 247 -4.13 3.03 2.98
C CYS A 247 -2.63 3.33 2.82
N PHE A 248 -2.18 3.72 1.62
CA PHE A 248 -0.78 4.07 1.41
C PHE A 248 -0.36 5.31 2.20
N GLY A 249 -1.20 6.35 2.25
CA GLY A 249 -0.95 7.56 3.03
C GLY A 249 -0.72 7.24 4.50
N TYR A 250 -1.61 6.46 5.11
CA TYR A 250 -1.51 5.98 6.48
C TYR A 250 -0.21 5.21 6.74
N ILE A 251 0.11 4.22 5.92
CA ILE A 251 1.34 3.42 6.10
C ILE A 251 2.58 4.32 6.01
N LYS A 252 2.67 5.19 5.00
CA LYS A 252 3.84 6.06 4.77
C LYS A 252 3.98 7.17 5.81
N VAL A 253 2.87 7.65 6.35
CA VAL A 253 2.88 8.60 7.45
C VAL A 253 3.43 7.96 8.73
N ARG A 254 2.93 6.75 9.06
CA ARG A 254 3.32 6.03 10.27
C ARG A 254 4.78 5.58 10.17
N PHE A 255 5.14 5.00 9.04
CA PHE A 255 6.48 4.50 8.73
C PHE A 255 7.16 5.39 7.68
N GLN A 256 7.62 6.56 8.14
CA GLN A 256 8.16 7.59 7.25
C GLN A 256 9.35 7.14 6.40
N SER A 257 10.06 6.07 6.80
CA SER A 257 11.13 5.47 5.98
C SER A 257 10.65 5.04 4.59
N LEU A 258 9.34 4.79 4.41
CA LEU A 258 8.75 4.50 3.10
C LEU A 258 8.56 5.73 2.21
N LYS A 259 8.58 6.95 2.77
CA LYS A 259 8.54 8.19 1.98
C LYS A 259 9.90 8.49 1.36
N LEU A 260 10.99 8.12 2.04
CA LEU A 260 12.36 8.27 1.56
C LEU A 260 13.24 7.25 2.27
N LEU A 261 13.58 6.19 1.56
CA LEU A 261 14.24 5.01 2.10
C LEU A 261 15.77 5.23 2.18
N PRO A 262 16.37 5.19 3.39
CA PRO A 262 17.78 5.53 3.61
C PRO A 262 18.68 4.32 3.35
N CYS A 263 18.58 3.74 2.15
CA CYS A 263 19.34 2.55 1.76
C CYS A 263 20.23 2.85 0.56
N GLN A 264 21.55 2.76 0.75
CA GLN A 264 22.50 2.76 -0.35
C GLN A 264 22.53 1.36 -0.97
N LEU A 265 21.82 1.19 -2.08
CA LEU A 265 21.86 -0.06 -2.84
C LEU A 265 23.25 -0.22 -3.48
N GLN A 266 23.87 -1.37 -3.24
CA GLN A 266 25.14 -1.78 -3.83
C GLN A 266 24.90 -3.02 -4.72
N SER A 267 25.92 -3.51 -5.41
CA SER A 267 25.80 -4.61 -6.39
C SER A 267 25.34 -5.96 -5.82
N ASP A 268 25.28 -6.14 -4.49
CA ASP A 268 24.78 -7.35 -3.85
C ASP A 268 23.24 -7.39 -3.77
N ASP A 269 22.65 -8.48 -4.27
CA ASP A 269 21.20 -8.71 -4.24
C ASP A 269 20.64 -8.91 -2.82
N ASN A 270 21.50 -9.23 -1.83
CA ASN A 270 21.09 -9.22 -0.42
C ASN A 270 20.51 -7.85 0.02
N HIS A 271 20.98 -6.75 -0.57
CA HIS A 271 20.43 -5.43 -0.26
C HIS A 271 19.00 -5.28 -0.77
N LEU A 272 18.67 -5.87 -1.92
CA LEU A 272 17.31 -5.86 -2.47
C LEU A 272 16.36 -6.67 -1.58
N ASN A 273 16.79 -7.85 -1.13
CA ASN A 273 16.01 -8.68 -0.22
C ASN A 273 15.74 -7.96 1.12
N ARG A 274 16.76 -7.30 1.69
CA ARG A 274 16.61 -6.50 2.92
C ARG A 274 15.63 -5.34 2.75
N VAL A 275 15.67 -4.64 1.62
CA VAL A 275 14.72 -3.56 1.33
C VAL A 275 13.30 -4.10 1.13
N ALA A 276 13.15 -5.21 0.40
CA ALA A 276 11.85 -5.86 0.23
C ALA A 276 11.25 -6.29 1.58
N LEU A 277 12.05 -6.87 2.48
CA LEU A 277 11.64 -7.21 3.84
C LEU A 277 11.28 -5.96 4.67
N TRP A 278 12.09 -4.91 4.60
CA TRP A 278 11.80 -3.64 5.28
C TRP A 278 10.44 -3.08 4.86
N ILE A 279 10.19 -3.00 3.55
CA ILE A 279 8.91 -2.53 3.01
C ILE A 279 7.79 -3.44 3.50
N ARG A 280 7.93 -4.76 3.34
CA ARG A 280 6.91 -5.73 3.76
C ARG A 280 6.56 -5.61 5.24
N VAL A 281 7.56 -5.45 6.11
CA VAL A 281 7.34 -5.31 7.56
C VAL A 281 6.54 -4.07 7.91
N CYS A 282 6.75 -2.93 7.23
CA CYS A 282 5.90 -1.75 7.44
C CYS A 282 4.41 -2.04 7.13
N PHE A 283 4.12 -2.84 6.10
CA PHE A 283 2.74 -3.24 5.76
C PHE A 283 2.19 -4.28 6.75
N LEU A 284 3.01 -5.23 7.22
CA LEU A 284 2.60 -6.19 8.27
C LEU A 284 2.28 -5.47 9.58
N LEU A 285 3.13 -4.52 9.99
CA LEU A 285 2.91 -3.72 11.18
C LEU A 285 1.67 -2.83 11.07
N HIS A 286 1.34 -2.33 9.87
CA HIS A 286 0.09 -1.61 9.66
C HIS A 286 -1.13 -2.48 9.99
N ASN A 287 -1.21 -3.68 9.42
CA ASN A 287 -2.30 -4.61 9.72
C ASN A 287 -2.35 -5.05 11.18
N PHE A 288 -1.19 -5.35 11.78
CA PHE A 288 -1.10 -5.65 13.22
C PHE A 288 -1.66 -4.50 14.05
N LEU A 289 -1.29 -3.26 13.75
CA LEU A 289 -1.78 -2.10 14.51
C LEU A 289 -3.24 -1.76 14.23
N LEU A 290 -3.79 -2.13 13.06
CA LEU A 290 -5.24 -2.07 12.85
C LEU A 290 -5.98 -3.05 13.77
N ASP A 291 -5.42 -4.25 13.99
CA ASP A 291 -6.00 -5.23 14.91
C ASP A 291 -5.91 -4.77 16.38
N GLU A 292 -4.83 -4.09 16.77
CA GLU A 292 -4.54 -3.73 18.16
C GLU A 292 -5.04 -2.34 18.61
N GLU A 293 -4.98 -1.34 17.74
CA GLU A 293 -5.29 0.06 18.08
C GLU A 293 -6.51 0.60 17.31
N GLY A 294 -6.97 -0.11 16.27
CA GLY A 294 -7.95 0.42 15.33
C GLY A 294 -7.55 1.81 14.80
N ASP A 295 -8.45 2.77 14.93
CA ASP A 295 -8.27 4.16 14.49
C ASP A 295 -7.63 5.09 15.53
N GLU A 296 -7.33 4.63 16.75
CA GLU A 296 -6.83 5.47 17.86
C GLU A 296 -5.45 6.09 17.58
N PHE A 297 -4.71 5.57 16.59
CA PHE A 297 -3.48 6.21 16.12
C PHE A 297 -3.74 7.49 15.35
N TRP A 298 -4.84 7.56 14.61
CA TRP A 298 -5.17 8.67 13.74
C TRP A 298 -5.88 9.80 14.47
N SER A 299 -6.45 9.55 15.65
CA SER A 299 -7.10 10.58 16.47
C SER A 299 -6.10 11.51 17.17
N ASP A 300 -4.94 11.00 17.58
CA ASP A 300 -3.96 11.72 18.41
C ASP A 300 -2.87 12.47 17.63
N ILE A 301 -2.57 11.99 16.42
CA ILE A 301 -1.69 12.68 15.51
C ILE A 301 -2.65 13.41 14.58
N ASP A 302 -2.71 14.74 14.63
CA ASP A 302 -3.63 15.62 13.86
C ASP A 302 -4.20 14.96 12.57
N ARG A 303 -5.33 14.24 12.71
CA ARG A 303 -6.06 13.61 11.58
C ARG A 303 -6.21 14.55 10.38
N PRO A 304 -6.49 15.86 10.57
CA PRO A 304 -6.56 16.82 9.46
C PRO A 304 -5.24 16.99 8.71
N ARG A 305 -4.11 17.03 9.41
CA ARG A 305 -2.78 17.11 8.79
C ARG A 305 -2.46 15.84 8.02
N PHE A 306 -2.88 14.68 8.51
CA PHE A 306 -2.69 13.42 7.79
C PHE A 306 -3.59 13.28 6.58
N ASN A 307 -4.87 13.62 6.70
CA ASN A 307 -5.78 13.64 5.57
C ASN A 307 -5.25 14.62 4.50
N GLN A 308 -4.69 15.78 4.88
CA GLN A 308 -4.03 16.69 3.94
C GLN A 308 -2.76 16.11 3.31
N GLU A 309 -1.85 15.50 4.09
CA GLU A 309 -0.61 14.91 3.57
C GLU A 309 -0.88 13.69 2.67
N ALA A 310 -1.84 12.83 3.05
CA ALA A 310 -2.27 11.68 2.26
C ALA A 310 -2.99 12.13 0.98
N ALA A 311 -3.87 13.12 1.06
CA ALA A 311 -4.54 13.69 -0.10
C ALA A 311 -3.56 14.42 -1.05
N ALA A 312 -2.53 15.08 -0.52
CA ALA A 312 -1.48 15.70 -1.35
C ALA A 312 -0.66 14.65 -2.10
N GLU A 313 -0.29 13.54 -1.44
CA GLU A 313 0.43 12.43 -2.08
C GLU A 313 -0.43 11.73 -3.15
N ALA A 314 -1.72 11.57 -2.88
CA ALA A 314 -2.71 11.10 -3.85
C ALA A 314 -2.84 12.05 -5.06
N ALA A 315 -2.92 13.36 -4.82
CA ALA A 315 -3.03 14.36 -5.89
C ALA A 315 -1.77 14.39 -6.79
N GLU A 316 -0.57 14.26 -6.20
CA GLU A 316 0.68 14.13 -6.96
C GLU A 316 0.70 12.86 -7.81
N HIS A 317 0.19 11.74 -7.27
CA HIS A 317 0.03 10.50 -8.03
C HIS A 317 -0.85 10.70 -9.27
N VAL A 318 -2.01 11.36 -9.11
CA VAL A 318 -2.93 11.67 -10.22
C VAL A 318 -2.27 12.53 -11.31
N GLN A 319 -1.48 13.55 -10.93
CA GLN A 319 -0.79 14.42 -11.90
C GLN A 319 0.30 13.70 -12.70
N VAL A 320 1.07 12.83 -12.06
CA VAL A 320 2.12 12.05 -12.73
C VAL A 320 1.52 11.02 -13.70
N MET A 321 0.40 10.40 -13.31
CA MET A 321 -0.29 9.42 -14.14
C MET A 321 -0.78 10.03 -15.47
N ALA A 322 -1.27 11.27 -15.45
CA ALA A 322 -1.68 12.01 -16.65
C ALA A 322 -0.53 12.23 -17.67
N GLY A 323 0.74 12.23 -17.22
CA GLY A 323 1.92 12.29 -18.08
C GLY A 323 2.41 10.93 -18.60
N ALA A 324 2.15 9.86 -17.86
CA ALA A 324 2.60 8.50 -18.17
C ALA A 324 1.71 7.76 -19.19
N GLU A 325 0.42 8.10 -19.25
CA GLU A 325 -0.53 7.58 -20.24
C GLU A 325 -0.09 7.80 -21.69
N ALA A 326 0.72 8.82 -21.96
CA ALA A 326 1.21 9.16 -23.29
C ALA A 326 2.19 8.14 -23.92
N ARG A 327 2.62 7.10 -23.19
CA ARG A 327 3.68 6.16 -23.64
C ARG A 327 3.23 4.68 -23.74
N MET A 328 1.93 4.38 -23.60
CA MET A 328 1.40 3.01 -23.67
C MET A 328 0.98 2.57 -25.08
N THR A 329 1.30 1.32 -25.45
CA THR A 329 1.00 0.75 -26.78
C THR A 329 -0.47 0.31 -26.93
N GLU A 330 -0.89 0.02 -28.17
CA GLU A 330 -2.28 -0.29 -28.54
C GLU A 330 -2.74 -1.72 -28.18
N GLY A 331 -1.80 -2.65 -28.00
CA GLY A 331 -2.08 -4.04 -27.61
C GLY A 331 -2.57 -4.20 -26.17
N ASP A 332 -2.11 -3.34 -25.25
CA ASP A 332 -2.54 -3.35 -23.83
C ASP A 332 -4.01 -2.89 -23.64
N ARG A 333 -4.67 -2.42 -24.71
CA ARG A 333 -5.96 -1.72 -24.69
C ARG A 333 -7.20 -2.63 -24.82
N ARG A 334 -7.04 -3.89 -25.22
CA ARG A 334 -8.16 -4.80 -25.53
C ARG A 334 -8.34 -5.90 -24.47
N GLY A 335 -8.82 -5.52 -23.29
CA GLY A 335 -9.39 -6.47 -22.34
C GLY A 335 -10.92 -6.46 -22.46
N HIS A 336 -11.53 -7.62 -22.70
CA HIS A 336 -12.99 -7.79 -22.66
C HIS A 336 -13.44 -7.90 -21.20
N GLY A 337 -13.43 -6.77 -20.47
CA GLY A 337 -13.94 -6.69 -19.10
C GLY A 337 -15.46 -6.70 -19.07
N VAL A 338 -16.07 -7.87 -19.21
CA VAL A 338 -17.53 -8.05 -19.24
C VAL A 338 -18.15 -7.49 -17.98
N ARG A 339 -17.58 -7.81 -16.80
CA ARG A 339 -18.02 -7.27 -15.50
C ARG A 339 -18.03 -5.75 -15.45
N ARG A 340 -17.01 -5.09 -16.02
CA ARG A 340 -16.96 -3.62 -16.06
C ARG A 340 -18.11 -3.05 -16.90
N MET A 341 -18.44 -3.70 -18.01
CA MET A 341 -19.56 -3.28 -18.87
C MET A 341 -20.92 -3.55 -18.22
N GLU A 342 -21.06 -4.64 -17.46
CA GLU A 342 -22.26 -4.91 -16.65
C GLU A 342 -22.50 -3.79 -15.63
N LEU A 343 -21.48 -3.38 -14.88
CA LEU A 343 -21.59 -2.28 -13.92
C LEU A 343 -21.99 -0.95 -14.58
N VAL A 344 -21.52 -0.69 -15.81
CA VAL A 344 -21.95 0.50 -16.56
C VAL A 344 -23.43 0.44 -16.92
N ARG A 345 -23.95 -0.73 -17.30
CA ARG A 345 -25.39 -0.91 -17.58
C ARG A 345 -26.24 -0.78 -16.32
N GLU A 346 -25.77 -1.30 -15.19
CA GLU A 346 -26.48 -1.13 -13.91
C GLU A 346 -26.60 0.36 -13.53
N ILE A 347 -25.58 1.18 -13.80
CA ILE A 347 -25.67 2.65 -13.63
C ILE A 347 -26.75 3.24 -14.53
N GLU A 348 -26.79 2.86 -15.80
CA GLU A 348 -27.76 3.34 -16.78
C GLU A 348 -29.20 3.01 -16.37
N GLU A 349 -29.44 1.78 -15.91
CA GLU A 349 -30.74 1.36 -15.38
C GLU A 349 -31.14 2.19 -14.16
N LEU A 350 -30.24 2.35 -13.17
CA LEU A 350 -30.52 3.13 -11.96
C LEU A 350 -30.89 4.58 -12.28
N GLN A 351 -30.20 5.21 -13.23
CA GLN A 351 -30.50 6.58 -13.67
C GLN A 351 -31.82 6.66 -14.45
N GLY A 352 -32.14 5.64 -15.26
CA GLY A 352 -33.41 5.55 -16.01
C GLY A 352 -34.66 5.47 -15.12
N TYR A 353 -34.53 4.94 -13.89
CA TYR A 353 -35.63 4.90 -12.91
C TYR A 353 -35.79 6.19 -12.08
N GLY A 354 -35.05 7.27 -12.39
CA GLY A 354 -35.10 8.52 -11.62
C GLY A 354 -34.60 8.37 -10.17
N ARG A 355 -33.96 7.23 -9.84
CA ARG A 355 -33.22 7.08 -8.59
C ARG A 355 -31.88 7.77 -8.78
N ASN A 356 -31.62 8.82 -8.00
CA ASN A 356 -30.26 9.30 -7.85
C ASN A 356 -29.39 8.08 -7.55
N THR A 357 -28.29 7.91 -8.29
CA THR A 357 -27.23 6.92 -8.05
C THR A 357 -26.46 7.20 -6.74
N ILE A 358 -27.16 7.72 -5.76
CA ILE A 358 -26.74 8.17 -4.44
C ILE A 358 -27.64 7.42 -3.45
N TYR A 359 -27.33 6.14 -3.25
CA TYR A 359 -27.70 5.36 -2.07
C TYR A 359 -26.37 4.67 -1.73
N ASP A 360 -25.58 5.07 -0.74
CA ASP A 360 -25.87 5.58 0.60
C ASP A 360 -24.87 6.71 0.91
N GLU A 361 -25.34 7.94 1.23
CA GLU A 361 -24.45 9.03 1.70
C GLU A 361 -23.84 8.70 3.08
N GLY A 362 -24.35 7.68 3.78
CA GLY A 362 -23.95 7.35 5.15
C GLY A 362 -22.72 6.47 5.35
N ILE A 363 -22.04 5.96 4.29
CA ILE A 363 -20.87 5.09 4.50
C ILE A 363 -19.54 5.88 4.49
N PHE A 364 -19.50 7.02 3.82
CA PHE A 364 -18.26 7.79 3.69
C PHE A 364 -18.28 9.09 4.51
N ASP A 365 -19.42 9.73 4.77
CA ASP A 365 -19.43 10.98 5.56
C ASP A 365 -19.09 10.78 7.05
N ASP A 366 -19.28 9.58 7.60
CA ASP A 366 -18.90 9.25 8.99
C ASP A 366 -17.48 8.62 9.10
N ALA A 367 -16.73 8.52 8.00
CA ALA A 367 -15.40 7.90 7.94
C ALA A 367 -14.25 8.86 7.51
N PHE A 368 -14.43 10.18 7.61
CA PHE A 368 -13.39 11.16 7.27
C PHE A 368 -12.80 11.90 8.49
#